data_AF-A0A6P7XL24-F1
#
_entry.id   AF-A0A6P7XL24-F1
#
_cell.length_a   1.000
_cell.length_b   1.000
_cell.length_c   1.000
_cell.angle_alpha   90.00
_cell.angle_beta   90.00
_cell.angle_gamma   90.00
#
_symmetry.space_group_name_H-M   'P 1'
#
loop_
_entity.id
_entity.type
_entity.pdbx_description
1 polymer ?
#
loop_
_entity_poly.entity_id
_entity_poly.type
_entity_poly.pdbx_seq_one_letter_code
_entity_poly.pdbx_strand_id
1 'polypeptide(L)'
;MMGHLLNTGQELNSKLVELMCCMDERDRVQKKTFTKWINQHLMKVRKHVSDLYEDLRDGHNLISLLEVLSGDTLPRERDFLKTLRLVSSSEACEYEQHEDMEDEDKGGMSDPLKEGELLPDEGDDPMVA
;
A
#
# COMPACT_ATOMS: atom_id res chain seq x y z
N MET A 1 51.18 -10.04 -12.70
CA MET A 1 50.00 -9.15 -12.68
C MET A 1 48.68 -9.91 -12.79
N MET A 2 48.53 -10.93 -13.64
CA MET A 2 47.27 -11.70 -13.75
C MET A 2 46.84 -12.43 -12.46
N GLY A 3 47.78 -12.98 -11.68
CA GLY A 3 47.46 -13.70 -10.43
C GLY A 3 46.86 -12.83 -9.31
N HIS A 4 47.24 -11.55 -9.23
CA HIS A 4 46.65 -10.60 -8.27
C HIS A 4 45.21 -10.21 -8.66
N LEU A 5 44.91 -10.16 -9.96
CA LEU A 5 43.58 -9.80 -10.48
C LEU A 5 42.57 -10.95 -10.29
N LEU A 6 43.02 -12.20 -10.46
CA LEU A 6 42.17 -13.37 -10.21
C LEU A 6 41.85 -13.53 -8.72
N ASN A 7 42.85 -13.27 -7.86
CA ASN A 7 42.69 -13.32 -6.41
C ASN A 7 41.71 -12.24 -5.91
N THR A 8 41.84 -11.00 -6.41
CA THR A 8 40.87 -9.92 -6.12
C THR A 8 39.48 -10.22 -6.66
N GLY A 9 39.35 -10.85 -7.83
CA GLY A 9 38.06 -11.29 -8.37
C GLY A 9 37.37 -12.37 -7.53
N GLN A 10 38.13 -13.35 -7.03
CA GLN A 10 37.60 -14.39 -6.13
C GLN A 10 37.20 -13.81 -4.77
N GLU A 11 37.97 -12.86 -4.26
CA GLU A 11 37.69 -12.23 -2.97
C GLU A 11 36.44 -11.33 -3.02
N LEU A 12 36.24 -10.60 -4.12
CA LEU A 12 35.01 -9.85 -4.38
C LEU A 12 33.80 -10.78 -4.52
N ASN A 13 33.95 -11.91 -5.23
CA ASN A 13 32.87 -12.89 -5.38
C ASN A 13 32.49 -13.51 -4.02
N SER A 14 33.47 -13.87 -3.20
CA SER A 14 33.25 -14.37 -1.83
C SER A 14 32.52 -13.35 -0.96
N LYS A 15 32.92 -12.07 -1.01
CA LYS A 15 32.25 -10.98 -0.26
C LYS A 15 30.82 -10.79 -0.74
N LEU A 16 30.57 -10.89 -2.04
CA LEU A 16 29.23 -10.76 -2.61
C LEU A 16 28.32 -11.91 -2.17
N VAL A 17 28.81 -13.15 -2.15
CA VAL A 17 28.06 -14.30 -1.63
C VAL A 17 27.74 -14.13 -0.14
N GLU A 18 28.69 -13.65 0.66
CA GLU A 18 28.49 -13.42 2.09
C GLU A 18 27.45 -12.32 2.35
N LEU A 19 27.54 -11.19 1.65
CA LEU A 19 26.55 -10.10 1.71
C LEU A 19 25.15 -10.57 1.30
N MET A 20 25.05 -11.32 0.20
CA MET A 20 23.78 -11.86 -0.29
C MET A 20 23.16 -12.83 0.73
N CYS A 21 23.96 -13.72 1.32
CA CYS A 21 23.48 -14.65 2.34
C CYS A 21 23.03 -13.93 3.63
N CYS A 22 23.74 -12.87 4.04
CA CYS A 22 23.34 -12.05 5.18
C CYS A 22 22.05 -11.27 4.91
N MET A 23 21.82 -10.80 3.68
CA MET A 23 20.56 -10.18 3.29
C MET A 23 19.42 -11.21 3.33
N ASP A 24 19.60 -12.37 2.69
CA ASP A 24 18.60 -13.43 2.67
C ASP A 24 18.22 -13.93 4.07
N GLU A 25 19.20 -14.09 4.97
CA GLU A 25 18.93 -14.52 6.34
C GLU A 25 18.21 -13.44 7.13
N ARG A 26 18.55 -12.15 6.95
CA ARG A 26 17.82 -11.05 7.57
C ARG A 26 16.37 -11.02 7.10
N ASP A 27 16.12 -11.17 5.80
CA ASP A 27 14.78 -11.18 5.23
C ASP A 27 13.96 -12.37 5.72
N ARG A 28 14.59 -13.55 5.81
CA ARG A 28 13.96 -14.76 6.35
C ARG A 28 13.62 -14.61 7.83
N VAL A 29 14.52 -14.06 8.63
CA VAL A 29 14.29 -13.82 10.06
C VAL A 29 13.20 -12.78 10.26
N GLN A 30 13.20 -11.69 9.48
CA GLN A 30 12.19 -10.65 9.54
C GLN A 30 10.81 -11.22 9.18
N LYS A 31 10.68 -11.91 8.03
CA LYS A 31 9.43 -12.55 7.60
C LYS A 31 8.92 -13.51 8.69
N LYS A 32 9.77 -14.39 9.20
CA LYS A 32 9.39 -15.36 10.24
C LYS A 32 8.94 -14.69 11.53
N THR A 33 9.64 -13.65 11.96
CA THR A 33 9.30 -12.91 13.18
C THR A 33 7.97 -12.20 13.04
N PHE A 34 7.75 -11.52 11.92
CA PHE A 34 6.52 -10.81 11.65
C PHE A 34 5.33 -11.76 11.48
N THR A 35 5.49 -12.87 10.74
CA THR A 35 4.45 -13.91 10.62
C THR A 35 4.08 -14.50 11.98
N LYS A 36 5.04 -14.75 12.87
CA LYS A 36 4.74 -15.21 14.23
C LYS A 36 3.98 -14.17 15.04
N TRP A 37 4.40 -12.91 14.96
CA TRP A 37 3.76 -11.81 15.67
C TRP A 37 2.30 -11.61 15.22
N ILE A 38 2.04 -11.63 13.91
CA ILE A 38 0.68 -11.57 13.36
C ILE A 38 -0.15 -12.74 13.87
N ASN A 39 0.38 -13.97 13.78
CA ASN A 39 -0.34 -15.16 14.22
C ASN A 39 -0.66 -15.14 15.72
N GLN A 40 0.22 -14.58 16.56
CA GLN A 40 -0.06 -14.40 17.98
C GLN A 40 -1.31 -13.54 18.24
N HIS A 41 -1.53 -12.50 17.42
CA HIS A 41 -2.70 -11.64 17.53
C HIS A 41 -3.94 -12.25 16.86
N LEU A 42 -3.79 -12.83 15.67
CA LEU A 42 -4.89 -13.42 14.91
C LEU A 42 -5.47 -14.68 15.55
N MET A 43 -4.70 -15.41 16.38
CA MET A 43 -5.25 -16.52 17.17
C MET A 43 -6.40 -16.10 18.09
N LYS A 44 -6.41 -14.85 18.59
CA LYS A 44 -7.49 -14.33 19.44
C LYS A 44 -8.85 -14.29 18.71
N VAL A 45 -8.81 -14.16 17.38
CA VAL A 45 -9.98 -14.13 16.49
C VAL A 45 -10.08 -15.39 15.62
N ARG A 46 -9.39 -16.47 16.00
CA ARG A 46 -9.36 -17.78 15.30
C ARG A 46 -8.94 -17.69 13.82
N LYS A 47 -8.05 -16.74 13.49
CA LYS A 47 -7.44 -16.60 12.17
C LYS A 47 -5.97 -17.03 12.18
N HIS A 48 -5.46 -17.40 11.02
CA HIS A 48 -4.07 -17.84 10.84
C HIS A 48 -3.54 -17.39 9.47
N VAL A 49 -2.26 -17.03 9.43
CA VAL A 49 -1.52 -16.63 8.23
C VAL A 49 -0.38 -17.62 8.01
N SER A 50 -0.38 -18.27 6.84
CA SER A 50 0.64 -19.22 6.38
C SER A 50 1.62 -18.55 5.41
N ASP A 51 1.11 -17.77 4.45
CA ASP A 51 1.93 -16.91 3.60
C ASP A 51 1.58 -15.44 3.84
N LEU A 52 2.55 -14.71 4.39
CA LEU A 52 2.39 -13.30 4.72
C LEU A 52 1.91 -12.44 3.56
N TYR A 53 2.39 -12.68 2.34
CA TYR A 53 2.10 -11.80 1.21
C TYR A 53 0.74 -12.11 0.58
N GLU A 54 0.39 -13.39 0.48
CA GLU A 54 -0.89 -13.80 -0.09
C GLU A 54 -2.03 -13.57 0.90
N ASP A 55 -1.85 -13.97 2.16
CA ASP A 55 -2.92 -13.96 3.16
C ASP A 55 -3.23 -12.54 3.69
N LEU A 56 -2.37 -11.56 3.46
CA LEU A 56 -2.65 -10.15 3.78
C LEU A 56 -3.11 -9.34 2.57
N ARG A 57 -3.03 -9.89 1.35
CA ARG A 57 -3.30 -9.16 0.11
C ARG A 57 -4.75 -8.70 -0.01
N ASP A 58 -5.68 -9.53 0.46
CA ASP A 58 -7.11 -9.24 0.41
C ASP A 58 -7.55 -8.19 1.45
N GLY A 59 -6.68 -7.86 2.41
CA GLY A 59 -6.91 -6.89 3.49
C GLY A 59 -7.75 -7.44 4.66
N HIS A 60 -8.35 -8.63 4.54
CA HIS A 60 -9.25 -9.16 5.58
C HIS A 60 -8.52 -9.56 6.87
N ASN A 61 -7.33 -10.15 6.73
CA ASN A 61 -6.49 -10.48 7.88
C ASN A 61 -5.82 -9.23 8.46
N LEU A 62 -5.54 -8.23 7.62
CA LEU A 62 -5.00 -6.95 8.07
C LEU A 62 -6.02 -6.16 8.90
N ILE A 63 -7.29 -6.09 8.48
CA ILE A 63 -8.35 -5.47 9.29
C ILE A 63 -8.47 -6.18 10.64
N SER A 64 -8.54 -7.51 10.67
CA SER A 64 -8.67 -8.22 11.94
C SER A 64 -7.47 -8.08 12.85
N LEU A 65 -6.27 -7.96 12.29
CA LEU A 65 -5.07 -7.64 13.06
C LEU A 65 -5.20 -6.23 13.68
N LEU A 66 -5.63 -5.24 12.91
CA LEU A 66 -5.84 -3.87 13.38
C LEU A 66 -6.91 -3.82 14.48
N GLU A 67 -8.04 -4.51 14.33
CA GLU A 67 -9.10 -4.61 15.34
C GLU A 67 -8.57 -5.18 16.67
N VAL A 68 -7.73 -6.22 16.61
CA VAL A 68 -7.13 -6.84 17.80
C VAL A 68 -6.09 -5.92 18.46
N LEU A 69 -5.40 -5.09 17.69
CA LEU A 69 -4.38 -4.16 18.20
C LEU A 69 -4.99 -2.88 18.77
N SER A 70 -6.00 -2.31 18.11
CA SER A 70 -6.71 -1.11 18.58
C SER A 70 -7.71 -1.42 19.69
N GLY A 71 -8.28 -2.63 19.70
CA GLY A 71 -9.40 -2.99 20.57
C GLY A 71 -10.76 -2.52 20.05
N ASP A 72 -10.78 -1.83 18.90
CA ASP A 72 -11.99 -1.29 18.27
C ASP A 72 -12.43 -2.14 17.08
N THR A 73 -13.73 -2.18 16.81
CA THR A 73 -14.27 -2.85 15.62
C THR A 73 -14.15 -1.93 14.41
N LEU A 74 -13.52 -2.40 13.33
CA LEU A 74 -13.30 -1.60 12.14
C LEU A 74 -14.38 -1.88 11.09
N PRO A 75 -14.89 -0.85 10.40
CA PRO A 75 -15.87 -1.04 9.33
C PRO A 75 -15.24 -1.83 8.16
N ARG A 76 -15.92 -2.91 7.73
CA ARG A 76 -15.49 -3.78 6.62
C ARG A 76 -16.00 -3.28 5.26
N GLU A 77 -16.00 -1.97 5.05
CA GLU A 77 -16.46 -1.41 3.78
C GLU A 77 -15.46 -1.72 2.66
N ARG A 78 -15.98 -2.12 1.49
CA ARG A 78 -15.18 -2.63 0.36
C ARG A 78 -14.12 -1.62 -0.10
N ASP A 79 -14.37 -0.33 0.10
CA ASP A 79 -13.46 0.73 -0.31
C ASP A 79 -12.32 0.94 0.69
N PHE A 80 -12.51 0.66 1.98
CA PHE A 80 -11.44 0.66 3.00
C PHE A 80 -10.48 -0.52 2.84
N LEU A 81 -11.01 -1.69 2.46
CA LEU A 81 -10.20 -2.88 2.16
C LEU A 81 -9.24 -2.66 0.98
N LYS A 82 -9.60 -1.79 0.01
CA LYS A 82 -8.72 -1.44 -1.10
C LYS A 82 -7.50 -0.65 -0.65
N THR A 83 -7.65 0.28 0.30
CA THR A 83 -6.54 1.07 0.86
C THR A 83 -5.56 0.21 1.67
N LEU A 84 -6.05 -0.89 2.24
CA LEU A 84 -5.25 -1.82 3.05
C LEU A 84 -4.62 -2.96 2.22
N ARG A 85 -4.88 -3.01 0.91
CA ARG A 85 -4.33 -4.03 0.03
C ARG A 85 -2.83 -3.83 -0.16
N LEU A 86 -2.06 -4.92 -0.05
CA LEU A 86 -0.68 -4.93 -0.51
C LEU A 86 -0.65 -4.81 -2.04
N VAL A 87 -0.06 -3.73 -2.52
CA VAL A 87 0.12 -3.45 -3.94
C VAL A 87 1.34 -4.23 -4.45
N SER A 88 1.25 -4.81 -5.65
CA SER A 88 2.40 -5.49 -6.24
C SER A 88 3.50 -4.51 -6.66
N SER A 89 4.73 -5.02 -6.79
CA SER A 89 5.88 -4.17 -7.14
C SER A 89 5.74 -3.49 -8.51
N SER A 90 4.99 -4.08 -9.44
CA SER A 90 4.74 -3.51 -10.77
C SER A 90 3.82 -2.30 -10.72
N GLU A 91 2.75 -2.38 -9.92
CA GLU A 91 1.80 -1.29 -9.68
C GLU A 91 2.46 -0.14 -8.90
N ALA A 92 3.39 -0.43 -7.98
CA ALA A 92 4.10 0.60 -7.22
C ALA A 92 5.03 1.46 -8.10
N CYS A 93 5.60 0.89 -9.16
CA CYS A 93 6.54 1.57 -10.05
C CYS A 93 5.86 2.52 -11.04
N GLU A 94 4.55 2.37 -11.29
CA GLU A 94 3.78 3.24 -12.20
C GLU A 94 3.50 4.64 -11.61
N TYR A 95 3.63 4.82 -10.29
CA TYR A 95 3.33 6.10 -9.62
C TYR A 95 4.45 7.15 -9.67
N GLU A 96 5.66 6.80 -10.13
CA GLU A 96 6.82 7.73 -10.13
C GLU A 96 6.96 8.59 -11.40
N GLN A 97 6.02 8.54 -12.36
CA GLN A 97 6.14 9.27 -13.65
C GLN A 97 5.27 10.53 -13.78
N HIS A 98 4.80 11.14 -12.69
CA HIS A 98 3.88 12.28 -12.79
C HIS A 98 4.25 13.49 -11.91
N GLU A 99 5.52 13.91 -11.94
CA GLU A 99 5.89 15.29 -11.59
C GLU A 99 6.96 15.81 -12.55
N ASP A 100 6.54 16.18 -13.76
CA ASP A 100 7.28 17.16 -14.56
C ASP A 100 6.56 18.51 -14.45
N MET A 101 7.12 19.34 -13.58
CA MET A 101 7.07 20.80 -13.48
C MET A 101 6.03 21.54 -14.35
N GLU A 102 5.08 22.17 -13.65
CA GLU A 102 4.44 23.40 -14.11
C GLU A 102 5.52 24.47 -14.34
N ASP A 103 5.54 25.11 -15.52
CA ASP A 103 6.02 26.49 -15.67
C ASP A 103 5.51 27.16 -16.96
N GLU A 104 5.17 28.44 -16.81
CA GLU A 104 4.97 29.52 -17.79
C GLU A 104 3.54 29.90 -18.27
N ASP A 105 2.91 30.75 -17.44
CA ASP A 105 2.38 32.10 -17.73
C ASP A 105 1.80 32.42 -19.13
N LYS A 106 0.56 32.93 -19.16
CA LYS A 106 0.21 34.31 -19.60
C LYS A 106 -1.31 34.51 -19.72
N GLY A 107 -1.85 35.26 -18.77
CA GLY A 107 -2.77 36.36 -19.07
C GLY A 107 -4.27 36.07 -19.24
N GLY A 108 -5.08 36.67 -18.36
CA GLY A 108 -6.50 36.92 -18.65
C GLY A 108 -7.42 36.93 -17.43
N MET A 109 -7.16 37.80 -16.46
CA MET A 109 -8.14 38.12 -15.40
C MET A 109 -9.17 39.12 -15.95
N SER A 110 -10.41 38.69 -16.18
CA SER A 110 -11.63 39.50 -16.34
C SER A 110 -12.81 38.54 -16.52
N ASP A 111 -13.96 38.58 -15.87
CA ASP A 111 -14.58 39.42 -14.84
C ASP A 111 -15.79 38.58 -14.31
N PRO A 112 -16.32 38.82 -13.10
CA PRO A 112 -17.29 37.93 -12.46
C PRO A 112 -18.73 38.29 -12.85
N LEU A 113 -19.38 37.45 -13.65
CA LEU A 113 -20.83 37.48 -13.81
C LEU A 113 -21.48 36.25 -13.16
N LYS A 114 -22.13 36.57 -12.06
CA LYS A 114 -22.90 35.74 -11.15
C LYS A 114 -24.31 35.61 -11.72
N GLU A 115 -24.71 34.44 -12.21
CA GLU A 115 -26.12 34.15 -12.52
C GLU A 115 -26.50 32.74 -12.04
N GLY A 116 -27.37 32.72 -11.03
CA GLY A 116 -28.44 31.72 -10.89
C GLY A 116 -28.13 30.42 -10.17
N GLU A 117 -28.12 30.45 -8.83
CA GLU A 117 -28.54 29.26 -8.07
C GLU A 117 -30.08 29.13 -8.16
N LEU A 118 -30.59 27.99 -8.65
CA LEU A 118 -31.80 27.37 -8.13
C LEU A 118 -31.84 25.88 -8.50
N LEU A 119 -31.63 25.04 -7.48
CA LEU A 119 -31.89 23.59 -7.46
C LEU A 119 -33.43 23.34 -7.31
N PRO A 120 -33.91 22.09 -7.39
CA PRO A 120 -34.96 21.67 -8.31
C PRO A 120 -36.34 21.48 -7.66
N ASP A 121 -37.31 21.25 -8.54
CA ASP A 121 -38.44 20.30 -8.44
C ASP A 121 -39.07 20.09 -7.06
N GLU A 122 -40.23 20.73 -6.84
CA GLU A 122 -41.23 20.25 -5.89
C GLU A 122 -42.54 20.08 -6.67
N GLY A 123 -42.69 18.91 -7.27
CA GLY A 123 -43.98 18.42 -7.67
C GLY A 123 -44.81 18.13 -6.42
N ASP A 124 -45.90 18.87 -6.27
CA ASP A 124 -47.03 18.49 -5.43
C ASP A 124 -48.32 19.01 -6.09
N ASP A 125 -48.85 18.19 -7.01
CA ASP A 125 -50.28 18.16 -7.33
C ASP A 125 -50.80 16.93 -6.58
N PRO A 126 -51.59 17.08 -5.50
CA PRO A 126 -53.04 17.09 -5.71
C PRO A 126 -53.84 17.89 -4.66
N MET A 127 -55.00 18.40 -5.03
CA MET A 127 -56.29 17.98 -4.45
C MET A 127 -57.45 18.84 -4.99
N VAL A 128 -58.29 18.17 -5.78
CA VAL A 128 -59.74 18.03 -5.57
C VAL A 128 -60.47 19.20 -4.89
N ALA A 129 -61.38 19.83 -5.64
CA ALA A 129 -62.76 20.14 -5.22
C ALA A 129 -63.69 20.13 -6.44
#